data_AF-A0A7S2L2T0-F1
#
_entry.id   AF-A0A7S2L2T0-F1
#
_cell.length_a   1.000
_cell.length_b   1.000
_cell.length_c   1.000
_cell.angle_alpha   90.00
_cell.angle_beta   90.00
_cell.angle_gamma   90.00
#
_symmetry.space_group_name_H-M   'P 1'
#
loop_
_entity.id
_entity.type
_entity.pdbx_description
1 polymer ?
#
loop_
_entity_poly.entity_id
_entity_poly.type
_entity_poly.pdbx_seq_one_letter_code
_entity_poly.pdbx_strand_id
1 'polypeptide(L)'
;MAFWGAKLAPGAAAQVTPRSGEVLHLSQACMDPAAPRGSTAKILVEHGGEQYAIASLKEGGQEFCSFDLFLDPRTVRLLTIGRANVHLTGYFEPESDEVADGSEEEEKKTAAPEHKRQPQVVAAVKPEIEEDDDDSSLEEDVQPVAKPPQAKAQPKASPARPAEKQEEEDSESDEEEAPPPKRP
;
A
#
# COMPACT_ATOMS: atom_id res chain seq x y z
N MET A 1 -14.53 -10.69 10.73
CA MET A 1 -13.28 -10.09 10.25
C MET A 1 -12.32 -11.21 9.85
N ALA A 2 -11.82 -11.19 8.61
CA ALA A 2 -10.92 -12.21 8.09
C ALA A 2 -9.49 -11.67 8.01
N PHE A 3 -8.52 -12.37 8.60
CA PHE A 3 -7.11 -11.98 8.54
C PHE A 3 -6.64 -11.91 7.08
N TRP A 4 -5.87 -10.86 6.77
CA TRP A 4 -5.16 -10.72 5.51
C TRP A 4 -3.68 -10.44 5.77
N GLY A 5 -2.83 -11.06 4.95
CA GLY A 5 -1.40 -10.77 4.96
C GLY A 5 -0.75 -11.10 3.63
N ALA A 6 0.29 -10.33 3.29
CA ALA A 6 1.06 -10.52 2.07
C ALA A 6 2.55 -10.22 2.32
N LYS A 7 3.43 -11.06 1.77
CA LYS A 7 4.86 -10.79 1.72
C LYS A 7 5.23 -10.28 0.33
N LEU A 8 5.73 -9.06 0.25
CA LEU A 8 6.14 -8.43 -1.01
C LEU A 8 7.65 -8.43 -1.15
N ALA A 9 8.12 -8.97 -2.27
CA ALA A 9 9.49 -8.80 -2.72
C ALA A 9 9.68 -7.39 -3.31
N PRO A 10 10.91 -6.84 -3.34
CA PRO A 10 11.20 -5.57 -3.99
C PRO A 10 10.62 -5.48 -5.42
N GLY A 11 9.87 -4.41 -5.71
CA GLY A 11 9.22 -4.19 -7.00
C GLY A 11 7.96 -5.01 -7.24
N ALA A 12 7.55 -5.87 -6.30
CA ALA A 12 6.32 -6.65 -6.41
C ALA A 12 5.09 -5.83 -5.99
N ALA A 13 3.94 -6.25 -6.49
CA ALA A 13 2.64 -5.78 -6.07
C ALA A 13 1.90 -6.89 -5.30
N ALA A 14 1.09 -6.50 -4.30
CA ALA A 14 0.24 -7.44 -3.59
C ALA A 14 -0.92 -7.88 -4.47
N GLN A 15 -1.20 -9.17 -4.50
CA GLN A 15 -2.46 -9.68 -5.00
C GLN A 15 -3.47 -9.64 -3.86
N VAL A 16 -4.50 -8.79 -4.00
CA VAL A 16 -5.60 -8.71 -3.05
C VAL A 16 -6.87 -9.16 -3.76
N THR A 17 -7.50 -10.21 -3.25
CA THR A 17 -8.74 -10.74 -3.83
C THR A 17 -9.84 -10.62 -2.78
N PRO A 18 -10.58 -9.51 -2.76
CA PRO A 18 -11.68 -9.32 -1.82
C PRO A 18 -12.87 -10.21 -2.17
N ARG A 19 -13.74 -10.48 -1.19
CA ARG A 19 -15.13 -10.86 -1.50
C ARG A 19 -15.94 -9.61 -1.85
N SER A 20 -17.10 -9.80 -2.46
CA SER A 20 -17.99 -8.67 -2.79
C SER A 20 -18.39 -7.93 -1.50
N GLY A 21 -18.32 -6.60 -1.52
CA GLY A 21 -18.66 -5.76 -0.37
C GLY A 21 -17.67 -5.82 0.79
N GLU A 22 -16.39 -6.16 0.57
CA GLU A 22 -15.35 -6.09 1.63
C GLU A 22 -14.36 -4.96 1.37
N VAL A 23 -13.93 -4.30 2.44
CA VAL A 23 -12.85 -3.30 2.48
C VAL A 23 -11.66 -3.89 3.21
N LEU A 24 -10.45 -3.65 2.71
CA LEU A 24 -9.22 -4.05 3.40
C LEU A 24 -8.84 -2.96 4.40
N HIS A 25 -8.89 -3.28 5.70
CA HIS A 25 -8.18 -2.50 6.70
C HIS A 25 -6.72 -2.97 6.73
N LEU A 26 -5.83 -2.17 6.14
CA LEU A 26 -4.38 -2.37 6.21
C LEU A 26 -3.88 -1.71 7.51
N SER A 27 -3.30 -2.51 8.41
CA SER A 27 -2.95 -2.05 9.75
C SER A 27 -1.45 -2.07 10.05
N GLN A 28 -0.64 -2.82 9.29
CA GLN A 28 0.80 -2.89 9.55
C GLN A 28 1.63 -3.19 8.30
N ALA A 29 2.83 -2.61 8.24
CA ALA A 29 3.95 -3.07 7.44
C ALA A 29 5.13 -3.39 8.35
N CYS A 30 5.84 -4.49 8.06
CA CYS A 30 7.05 -4.88 8.78
C CYS A 30 8.10 -5.36 7.79
N MET A 31 9.34 -4.90 7.92
CA MET A 31 10.46 -5.38 7.14
C MET A 31 10.73 -6.84 7.48
N ASP A 32 11.11 -7.64 6.49
CA ASP A 32 11.46 -9.03 6.73
C ASP A 32 12.70 -9.14 7.65
N PRO A 33 12.70 -10.01 8.67
CA PRO A 33 13.85 -10.18 9.56
C PRO A 33 15.15 -10.62 8.85
N ALA A 34 15.04 -11.20 7.65
CA ALA A 34 16.19 -11.56 6.82
C ALA A 34 16.62 -10.42 5.86
N ALA A 35 16.10 -9.21 6.03
CA ALA A 35 16.48 -8.07 5.21
C ALA A 35 17.98 -7.75 5.37
N PRO A 36 18.70 -7.45 4.27
CA PRO A 36 20.11 -7.10 4.37
C PRO A 36 20.33 -5.85 5.22
N ARG A 37 21.47 -5.80 5.92
CA ARG A 37 21.80 -4.66 6.78
C ARG A 37 21.79 -3.34 6.02
N GLY A 38 21.11 -2.33 6.57
CA GLY A 38 20.94 -1.00 5.96
C GLY A 38 20.10 -0.98 4.68
N SER A 39 19.35 -2.05 4.39
CA SER A 39 18.37 -2.06 3.31
C SER A 39 17.17 -1.16 3.65
N THR A 40 16.45 -0.76 2.60
CA THR A 40 15.28 0.11 2.70
C THR A 40 14.13 -0.48 1.92
N ALA A 41 12.92 -0.15 2.32
CA ALA A 41 11.70 -0.40 1.57
C ALA A 41 10.75 0.78 1.70
N LYS A 42 10.08 1.18 0.63
CA LYS A 42 8.92 2.09 0.69
C LYS A 42 7.69 1.35 0.21
N ILE A 43 6.62 1.51 0.95
CA ILE A 43 5.31 0.92 0.63
C ILE A 43 4.48 2.01 -0.04
N LEU A 44 3.92 1.68 -1.19
CA LEU A 44 3.14 2.58 -2.03
C LEU A 44 1.72 2.03 -2.16
N VAL A 45 0.73 2.93 -2.17
CA VAL A 45 -0.63 2.67 -2.65
C VAL A 45 -0.76 3.34 -4.01
N GLU A 46 -1.08 2.56 -5.03
CA GLU A 46 -1.44 3.08 -6.35
C GLU A 46 -2.97 3.14 -6.46
N HIS A 47 -3.50 4.31 -6.82
CA HIS A 47 -4.93 4.54 -7.01
C HIS A 47 -5.13 5.55 -8.13
N GLY A 48 -5.95 5.20 -9.14
CA GLY A 48 -6.23 6.09 -10.27
C GLY A 48 -5.00 6.46 -11.12
N GLY A 49 -3.98 5.60 -11.16
CA GLY A 49 -2.72 5.85 -11.88
C GLY A 49 -1.69 6.67 -11.09
N GLU A 50 -2.04 7.18 -9.92
CA GLU A 50 -1.14 7.93 -9.03
C GLU A 50 -0.61 7.02 -7.91
N GLN A 51 0.63 7.27 -7.48
CA GLN A 51 1.29 6.49 -6.42
C GLN A 51 1.56 7.33 -5.18
N TYR A 52 1.10 6.85 -4.02
CA TYR A 52 1.23 7.51 -2.73
C TYR A 52 2.09 6.67 -1.79
N ALA A 53 3.17 7.26 -1.27
CA ALA A 53 4.00 6.59 -0.28
C ALA A 53 3.33 6.63 1.10
N ILE A 54 3.02 5.45 1.65
CA ILE A 54 2.39 5.32 2.98
C ILE A 54 3.38 4.95 4.07
N ALA A 55 4.54 4.38 3.72
CA ALA A 55 5.62 4.12 4.67
C ALA A 55 7.00 4.08 4.01
N SER A 56 8.02 4.36 4.81
CA SER A 56 9.43 4.19 4.46
C SER A 56 10.14 3.48 5.61
N LEU A 57 10.57 2.25 5.36
CA LEU A 57 11.23 1.37 6.30
C LEU A 57 12.73 1.27 6.01
N LYS A 58 13.53 1.05 7.06
CA LYS A 58 14.98 0.88 7.01
C LYS A 58 15.43 -0.11 8.08
N GLU A 59 16.21 -1.12 7.67
CA GLU A 59 16.83 -2.08 8.60
C GLU A 59 17.77 -1.35 9.58
N GLY A 60 17.68 -1.73 10.85
CA GLY A 60 18.39 -1.06 11.95
C GLY A 60 17.88 0.35 12.27
N GLY A 61 16.72 0.74 11.73
CA GLY A 61 16.06 2.02 11.97
C GLY A 61 14.55 1.85 12.15
N GLN A 62 13.75 2.36 11.23
CA GLN A 62 12.30 2.14 11.23
C GLN A 62 11.98 0.83 10.52
N GLU A 63 11.87 -0.27 11.27
CA GLU A 63 11.67 -1.60 10.67
C GLU A 63 10.20 -1.97 10.48
N PHE A 64 9.28 -1.29 11.16
CA PHE A 64 7.84 -1.50 11.02
C PHE A 64 7.09 -0.17 10.99
N CYS A 65 5.84 -0.17 10.55
CA CYS A 65 4.96 0.98 10.59
C CYS A 65 3.52 0.49 10.78
N SER A 66 2.78 1.10 11.70
CA SER A 66 1.36 0.88 11.87
C SER A 66 0.56 1.83 11.00
N PHE A 67 -0.58 1.37 10.52
CA PHE A 67 -1.50 2.12 9.69
C PHE A 67 -2.92 2.03 10.27
N ASP A 68 -3.74 2.99 9.86
CA ASP A 68 -5.19 2.95 10.01
C ASP A 68 -5.78 3.35 8.65
N LEU A 69 -5.69 2.41 7.69
CA LEU A 69 -6.03 2.66 6.28
C LEU A 69 -7.08 1.66 5.82
N PHE A 70 -8.21 2.21 5.37
CA PHE A 70 -9.31 1.47 4.75
C PHE A 70 -9.20 1.62 3.24
N LEU A 71 -8.95 0.51 2.55
CA LEU A 71 -8.65 0.47 1.13
C LEU A 71 -9.69 -0.39 0.41
N ASP A 72 -10.21 0.10 -0.71
CA ASP A 72 -10.94 -0.76 -1.66
C ASP A 72 -9.93 -1.51 -2.53
N PRO A 73 -9.70 -2.82 -2.31
CA PRO A 73 -8.73 -3.58 -3.08
C PRO A 73 -9.10 -3.81 -4.55
N ARG A 74 -10.30 -3.38 -5.00
CA ARG A 74 -10.68 -3.38 -6.42
C ARG A 74 -10.11 -2.18 -7.17
N THR A 75 -9.88 -1.07 -6.47
CA THR A 75 -9.43 0.19 -7.07
C THR A 75 -7.97 0.51 -6.75
N VAL A 76 -7.41 -0.08 -5.69
CA VAL A 76 -6.03 0.17 -5.27
C VAL A 76 -5.10 -1.01 -5.49
N ARG A 77 -3.81 -0.73 -5.67
CA ARG A 77 -2.73 -1.71 -5.65
C ARG A 77 -1.71 -1.35 -4.59
N LEU A 78 -1.24 -2.34 -3.84
CA LEU A 78 -0.14 -2.17 -2.89
C LEU A 78 1.16 -2.57 -3.56
N LEU A 79 2.16 -1.69 -3.55
CA LEU A 79 3.47 -1.94 -4.14
C LEU A 79 4.58 -1.70 -3.12
N THR A 80 5.74 -2.28 -3.38
CA THR A 80 6.96 -1.99 -2.61
C THR A 80 8.12 -1.64 -3.54
N ILE A 81 8.89 -0.63 -3.17
CA ILE A 81 10.15 -0.27 -3.83
C ILE A 81 11.29 -0.34 -2.81
N GLY A 82 12.49 -0.71 -3.24
CA GLY A 82 13.67 -0.79 -2.37
C GLY A 82 14.45 -2.08 -2.55
N ARG A 83 15.03 -2.58 -1.45
CA ARG A 83 15.90 -3.77 -1.44
C ARG A 83 15.52 -4.81 -0.39
N ALA A 84 14.49 -4.55 0.41
CA ALA A 84 14.02 -5.46 1.45
C ALA A 84 12.63 -6.03 1.09
N ASN A 85 12.39 -7.27 1.53
CA ASN A 85 11.05 -7.83 1.55
C ASN A 85 10.25 -7.16 2.67
N VAL A 86 8.93 -7.02 2.49
CA VAL A 86 8.04 -6.43 3.48
C VAL A 86 6.83 -7.34 3.69
N HIS A 87 6.44 -7.54 4.94
CA HIS A 87 5.18 -8.16 5.35
C HIS A 87 4.14 -7.07 5.57
N LEU A 88 3.04 -7.15 4.84
CA LEU A 88 1.85 -6.34 5.06
C LEU A 88 0.80 -7.19 5.76
N THR A 89 0.12 -6.64 6.76
CA THR A 89 -0.97 -7.32 7.47
C THR A 89 -2.14 -6.41 7.71
N GLY A 90 -3.31 -7.03 7.83
CA GLY A 90 -4.58 -6.35 8.02
C GLY A 90 -5.71 -7.35 8.15
N TYR A 91 -6.93 -6.89 7.92
CA TYR A 91 -8.10 -7.75 7.86
C TYR A 91 -9.20 -7.13 6.99
N PHE A 92 -10.09 -7.99 6.49
CA PHE A 92 -11.27 -7.53 5.77
C PHE A 92 -12.41 -7.19 6.73
N GLU A 93 -13.01 -6.03 6.47
CA GLU A 93 -14.26 -5.58 7.08
C GLU A 93 -15.39 -5.62 6.04
N PRO A 94 -16.61 -6.02 6.43
CA PRO A 94 -17.76 -5.83 5.56
C PRO A 94 -17.97 -4.33 5.33
N GLU A 95 -18.25 -3.95 4.09
CA GLU A 95 -18.75 -2.63 3.73
C GLU A 95 -20.01 -2.41 4.55
N SER A 96 -19.94 -1.50 5.52
CA SER A 96 -21.08 -1.23 6.39
C SER A 96 -22.14 -0.52 5.54
N ASP A 97 -23.15 -1.26 5.11
CA ASP A 97 -24.42 -0.71 4.60
C ASP A 97 -25.21 0.04 5.70
N GLU A 98 -24.63 0.20 6.90
CA GLU A 98 -25.24 0.83 8.07
C GLU A 98 -25.08 2.36 8.04
N VAL A 99 -25.71 2.99 7.05
CA VAL A 99 -26.44 4.24 7.27
C VAL A 99 -27.90 3.92 7.57
N ALA A 100 -28.12 3.05 8.54
CA ALA A 100 -29.46 2.75 9.06
C ALA A 100 -29.43 2.84 10.59
N ASP A 101 -29.91 3.99 11.05
CA ASP A 101 -30.59 4.17 12.33
C ASP A 101 -29.75 4.36 13.61
N GLY A 102 -29.16 5.55 13.73
CA GLY A 102 -28.99 6.22 15.01
C GLY A 102 -30.13 7.22 15.24
N SER A 103 -31.37 6.74 15.36
CA SER A 103 -32.50 7.51 15.89
C SER A 103 -32.19 8.00 17.30
N GLU A 104 -31.74 9.25 17.42
CA GLU A 104 -32.03 10.05 18.60
C GLU A 104 -33.38 10.74 18.36
N GLU A 105 -34.46 10.14 18.89
CA GLU A 105 -35.76 10.76 19.03
C GLU A 105 -35.65 12.06 19.86
N GLU A 106 -35.61 13.23 19.21
CA GLU A 106 -36.16 14.45 19.80
C GLU A 106 -37.59 14.65 19.31
N GLU A 107 -38.56 14.27 20.15
CA GLU A 107 -39.96 14.66 20.02
C GLU A 107 -40.09 16.20 20.00
N LYS A 108 -40.32 16.79 18.83
CA LYS A 108 -41.00 18.09 18.72
C LYS A 108 -42.21 18.01 17.80
N LYS A 109 -43.35 17.74 18.45
CA LYS A 109 -44.69 18.01 17.93
C LYS A 109 -44.81 19.49 17.57
N THR A 110 -45.10 19.80 16.31
CA THR A 110 -46.01 20.91 15.98
C THR A 110 -46.68 20.65 14.63
N ALA A 111 -47.98 20.96 14.63
CA ALA A 111 -48.98 20.56 13.66
C ALA A 111 -48.89 21.25 12.29
N ALA A 112 -49.46 20.55 11.29
CA ALA A 112 -49.71 20.98 9.91
C ALA A 112 -50.75 22.15 9.82
N PRO A 113 -51.02 22.76 8.64
CA PRO A 113 -51.73 22.06 7.56
C PRO A 113 -51.35 22.40 6.10
N GLU A 114 -51.65 21.40 5.26
CA GLU A 114 -52.04 21.35 3.84
C GLU A 114 -51.96 22.59 2.93
N HIS A 115 -51.30 22.41 1.77
CA HIS A 115 -51.85 22.92 0.51
C HIS A 115 -51.71 21.96 -0.68
N LYS A 116 -52.87 21.63 -1.24
CA LYS A 116 -53.11 20.90 -2.49
C LYS A 116 -52.57 21.69 -3.68
N ARG A 117 -51.90 21.01 -4.63
CA ARG A 117 -52.14 21.19 -6.07
C ARG A 117 -51.58 20.03 -6.89
N GLN A 118 -52.35 19.67 -7.90
CA GLN A 118 -52.34 18.47 -8.74
C GLN A 118 -51.59 18.71 -10.09
N PRO A 119 -51.48 17.70 -10.99
CA PRO A 119 -50.33 17.42 -11.86
C PRO A 119 -50.47 17.88 -13.33
N GLN A 120 -49.35 17.94 -14.07
CA GLN A 120 -49.26 17.96 -15.54
C GLN A 120 -47.92 17.31 -15.98
N VAL A 121 -47.91 16.10 -16.55
CA VAL A 121 -47.97 15.65 -17.97
C VAL A 121 -46.70 15.84 -18.83
N VAL A 122 -46.25 14.69 -19.39
CA VAL A 122 -45.51 14.40 -20.65
C VAL A 122 -44.10 14.99 -20.81
N ALA A 123 -43.09 14.32 -21.39
CA ALA A 123 -43.09 13.35 -22.46
C ALA A 123 -41.83 12.45 -22.44
N ALA A 124 -41.99 11.26 -23.01
CA ALA A 124 -40.94 10.32 -23.36
C ALA A 124 -40.11 10.78 -24.56
N VAL A 125 -38.79 10.57 -24.53
CA VAL A 125 -37.99 10.31 -25.74
C VAL A 125 -36.94 9.25 -25.42
N LYS A 126 -36.85 8.29 -26.34
CA LYS A 126 -36.02 7.08 -26.39
C LYS A 126 -34.53 7.38 -26.64
N PRO A 127 -33.64 6.37 -26.51
CA PRO A 127 -32.20 6.50 -26.65
C PRO A 127 -31.77 6.48 -28.12
N GLU A 128 -30.75 7.26 -28.46
CA GLU A 128 -30.02 7.16 -29.72
C GLU A 128 -28.73 6.40 -29.44
N ILE A 129 -28.65 5.22 -30.06
CA ILE A 129 -27.48 4.36 -30.16
C ILE A 129 -26.76 4.84 -31.42
N GLU A 130 -25.54 5.34 -31.27
CA GLU A 130 -24.58 5.34 -32.38
C GLU A 130 -23.65 4.16 -32.19
N GLU A 131 -23.88 3.15 -33.03
CA GLU A 131 -22.87 2.18 -33.46
C GLU A 131 -21.83 2.93 -34.28
N ASP A 132 -20.59 2.99 -33.79
CA ASP A 132 -19.44 3.25 -34.65
C ASP A 132 -18.63 1.96 -34.75
N ASP A 133 -18.75 1.38 -35.94
CA ASP A 133 -18.03 0.26 -36.51
C ASP A 133 -16.74 0.84 -37.10
N ASP A 134 -15.58 0.56 -36.50
CA ASP A 134 -14.30 0.70 -37.22
C ASP A 134 -13.42 -0.53 -36.96
N ASP A 135 -13.65 -1.47 -37.87
CA ASP A 135 -12.75 -2.48 -38.39
C ASP A 135 -11.37 -1.89 -38.71
N SER A 136 -10.29 -2.38 -38.09
CA SER A 136 -8.96 -2.31 -38.68
C SER A 136 -7.92 -3.16 -37.94
N SER A 137 -7.67 -4.32 -38.52
CA SER A 137 -6.33 -4.83 -38.83
C SER A 137 -5.44 -5.33 -37.69
N LEU A 138 -5.55 -6.63 -37.45
CA LEU A 138 -4.43 -7.53 -37.19
C LEU A 138 -3.32 -7.31 -38.23
N GLU A 139 -2.12 -6.93 -37.82
CA GLU A 139 -0.88 -7.45 -38.42
C GLU A 139 0.16 -7.70 -37.32
N GLU A 140 0.47 -8.99 -37.15
CA GLU A 140 1.69 -9.51 -36.54
C GLU A 140 2.91 -9.03 -37.33
N ASP A 141 3.85 -8.32 -36.69
CA ASP A 141 5.24 -8.32 -37.14
C ASP A 141 6.11 -8.99 -36.08
N VAL A 142 6.24 -10.30 -36.26
CA VAL A 142 7.22 -11.15 -35.61
C VAL A 142 8.53 -10.95 -36.37
N GLN A 143 9.43 -10.10 -35.85
CA GLN A 143 10.82 -10.08 -36.31
C GLN A 143 11.78 -10.80 -35.35
N PRO A 144 12.68 -11.65 -35.88
CA PRO A 144 13.37 -12.67 -35.11
C PRO A 144 14.67 -12.18 -34.47
N VAL A 145 14.91 -12.73 -33.28
CA VAL A 145 16.18 -13.08 -32.64
C VAL A 145 17.45 -12.79 -33.45
N ALA A 146 18.22 -11.78 -33.03
CA ALA A 146 19.66 -11.71 -33.27
C ALA A 146 20.41 -11.96 -31.95
N LYS A 147 20.96 -13.18 -31.82
CA LYS A 147 21.96 -13.57 -30.81
C LYS A 147 23.35 -12.97 -31.17
N PRO A 148 24.30 -12.97 -30.21
CA PRO A 148 25.22 -11.87 -29.95
C PRO A 148 26.58 -12.00 -30.66
N PRO A 149 27.33 -10.90 -30.85
CA PRO A 149 28.78 -10.99 -31.03
C PRO A 149 29.48 -11.07 -29.67
N GLN A 150 29.95 -12.26 -29.33
CA GLN A 150 31.17 -12.41 -28.53
C GLN A 150 32.31 -11.68 -29.26
N ALA A 151 33.11 -10.89 -28.54
CA ALA A 151 34.56 -11.08 -28.53
C ALA A 151 35.30 -10.05 -27.64
N LYS A 152 36.36 -10.59 -27.01
CA LYS A 152 37.62 -9.96 -26.54
C LYS A 152 37.68 -9.45 -25.10
N ALA A 153 38.18 -10.37 -24.27
CA ALA A 153 39.21 -10.16 -23.25
C ALA A 153 40.18 -9.01 -23.60
N GLN A 154 40.67 -8.19 -22.67
CA GLN A 154 41.68 -8.54 -21.66
C GLN A 154 41.96 -7.32 -20.73
N PRO A 155 42.80 -7.46 -19.67
CA PRO A 155 42.63 -6.84 -18.36
C PRO A 155 43.39 -5.52 -18.19
N LYS A 156 42.96 -4.69 -17.24
CA LYS A 156 43.86 -3.73 -16.58
C LYS A 156 43.73 -3.82 -15.07
N ALA A 157 44.82 -4.33 -14.49
CA ALA A 157 45.15 -4.27 -13.08
C ALA A 157 45.07 -2.83 -12.56
N SER A 158 44.51 -2.67 -11.37
CA SER A 158 44.78 -1.52 -10.51
C SER A 158 45.45 -2.02 -9.23
N PRO A 159 46.57 -1.44 -8.81
CA PRO A 159 47.39 -1.95 -7.71
C PRO A 159 46.80 -1.62 -6.35
N ALA A 160 47.02 -2.56 -5.42
CA ALA A 160 46.86 -2.39 -3.99
C ALA A 160 47.82 -1.31 -3.42
N ARG A 161 47.33 -0.51 -2.48
CA ARG A 161 48.13 -0.01 -1.34
C ARG A 161 47.28 0.02 -0.05
N PRO A 162 47.92 -0.07 1.13
CA PRO A 162 47.33 -0.57 2.36
C PRO A 162 47.06 0.50 3.43
N ALA A 163 46.13 0.15 4.33
CA ALA A 163 46.04 0.40 5.78
C ALA A 163 46.63 1.68 6.42
N GLU A 164 45.76 2.45 7.07
CA GLU A 164 45.95 3.21 8.34
C GLU A 164 44.57 3.21 9.03
N LYS A 165 44.32 2.47 10.12
CA LYS A 165 44.57 2.78 11.56
C LYS A 165 44.05 4.14 12.03
N GLN A 166 42.96 4.13 12.82
CA GLN A 166 42.66 5.00 13.97
C GLN A 166 41.49 4.32 14.74
N GLU A 167 41.77 3.65 15.85
CA GLU A 167 41.68 4.17 17.24
C GLU A 167 40.20 4.50 17.58
N GLU A 168 39.45 3.57 18.20
CA GLU A 168 39.39 3.32 19.66
C GLU A 168 39.23 4.62 20.47
N GLU A 169 37.99 5.09 20.61
CA GLU A 169 37.58 5.82 21.83
C GLU A 169 36.44 5.03 22.49
N ASP A 170 36.89 4.28 23.47
CA ASP A 170 36.20 3.85 24.67
C ASP A 170 35.65 5.07 25.43
N SER A 171 34.36 5.07 25.74
CA SER A 171 33.80 5.91 26.79
C SER A 171 32.76 5.09 27.54
N GLU A 172 33.25 4.34 28.52
CA GLU A 172 32.49 3.92 29.68
C GLU A 172 31.74 5.12 30.27
N SER A 173 30.41 5.03 30.36
CA SER A 173 29.63 5.84 31.30
C SER A 173 28.96 4.87 32.27
N ASP A 174 29.70 4.61 33.34
CA ASP A 174 29.25 4.07 34.61
C ASP A 174 28.45 5.15 35.40
N GLU A 175 27.77 4.73 36.48
CA GLU A 175 26.93 5.49 37.43
C GLU A 175 25.50 5.85 36.95
N GLU A 176 24.41 5.49 37.65
CA GLU A 176 24.24 5.14 39.06
C GLU A 176 22.90 4.38 39.25
N GLU A 177 22.94 3.12 39.70
CA GLU A 177 21.75 2.39 40.15
C GLU A 177 21.57 2.60 41.66
N ALA A 178 20.67 3.51 42.05
CA ALA A 178 20.30 3.71 43.44
C ALA A 178 19.44 2.52 43.96
N PRO A 179 19.81 1.85 45.07
CA PRO A 179 18.98 0.80 45.64
C PRO A 179 17.72 1.38 46.29
N PRO A 180 16.56 0.70 46.18
CA PRO A 180 15.31 1.22 46.73
C PRO A 180 15.32 1.21 48.27
N PRO A 181 14.69 2.20 48.93
CA PRO A 181 14.66 2.30 50.37
C PRO A 181 13.84 1.15 50.98
N LYS A 182 14.44 0.45 51.96
CA LYS A 182 13.72 -0.50 52.82
C LYS A 182 12.71 0.29 53.66
N ARG A 183 11.42 -0.03 53.50
CA ARG A 183 10.35 0.50 54.36
C ARG A 183 10.35 -0.22 55.72
N PRO A 184 10.00 0.50 56.81
CA PRO A 184 10.03 0.02 58.19
C PRO A 184 8.94 -1.00 58.51
#